data_AF-A0A544XBY4-F1
#
_entry.id   AF-A0A544XBY4-F1
#
_cell.length_a   1.000
_cell.length_b   1.000
_cell.length_c   1.000
_cell.angle_alpha   90.00
_cell.angle_beta   90.00
_cell.angle_gamma   90.00
#
_symmetry.space_group_name_H-M   'P 1'
#
loop_
_entity.id
_entity.type
_entity.pdbx_description
1 polymer ?
#
loop_
_entity_poly.entity_id
_entity_poly.type
_entity_poly.pdbx_seq_one_letter_code
_entity_poly.pdbx_strand_id
1 'polypeptide(L)'
;FDYGIIPIPAKDGGTAPAPTGGEFVSIPVQSDTARYATSQQLVTCLTSTDNSLTTTTTLSYIAPTEAVQAKQVEQNAELKVWVEAVKAAKGRTSDNLGTKYPKISEPMW
;
A
#
# COMPACT_ATOMS: atom_id res chain seq x y z
N PHE A 1 -10.78 -20.06 -18.55
CA PHE A 1 -9.58 -20.93 -18.48
C PHE A 1 -9.05 -20.84 -17.06
N ASP A 2 -8.44 -21.91 -16.56
CA ASP A 2 -7.90 -21.91 -15.20
C ASP A 2 -6.60 -21.12 -15.13
N TYR A 3 -6.37 -20.42 -14.02
CA TYR A 3 -5.16 -19.64 -13.78
C TYR A 3 -4.76 -19.70 -12.31
N GLY A 4 -3.48 -19.42 -12.05
CA GLY A 4 -2.94 -19.28 -10.71
C GLY A 4 -2.22 -17.95 -10.57
N ILE A 5 -2.14 -17.44 -9.34
CA ILE A 5 -1.43 -16.22 -9.01
C ILE A 5 -0.28 -16.60 -8.09
N ILE A 6 0.92 -16.13 -8.40
CA ILE A 6 2.11 -16.26 -7.55
C ILE A 6 2.76 -14.89 -7.37
N PRO A 7 3.46 -14.65 -6.25
CA PRO A 7 4.31 -13.48 -6.13
C PRO A 7 5.45 -13.53 -7.16
N ILE A 8 6.02 -12.37 -7.48
CA ILE A 8 7.18 -12.28 -8.36
C ILE A 8 8.35 -13.02 -7.70
N PRO A 9 8.97 -14.02 -8.37
CA PRO A 9 10.12 -14.74 -7.80
C PRO A 9 11.37 -13.84 -7.72
N ALA A 10 12.11 -13.93 -6.62
CA ALA A 10 13.41 -13.28 -6.49
C ALA A 10 14.52 -14.08 -7.21
N LYS A 11 15.59 -13.39 -7.61
CA LYS A 11 16.74 -14.00 -8.31
C LYS A 11 17.40 -15.14 -7.53
N ASP A 12 17.42 -15.05 -6.20
CA ASP A 12 18.06 -16.03 -5.30
C ASP A 12 17.03 -16.93 -4.58
N GLY A 13 15.78 -16.95 -5.06
CA GLY A 13 14.67 -17.68 -4.45
C GLY A 13 13.84 -16.85 -3.46
N GLY A 14 12.60 -17.28 -3.23
CA GLY A 14 11.61 -16.53 -2.43
C GLY A 14 10.89 -15.44 -3.23
N THR A 15 10.17 -14.56 -2.52
CA THR A 15 9.44 -13.43 -3.12
C THR A 15 10.36 -12.23 -3.35
N ALA A 16 10.33 -11.67 -4.55
CA ALA A 16 11.06 -10.45 -4.88
C ALA A 16 10.49 -9.23 -4.12
N PRO A 17 11.35 -8.30 -3.67
CA PRO A 17 10.90 -7.05 -3.09
C PRO A 17 10.40 -6.09 -4.17
N ALA A 18 9.19 -6.37 -4.69
CA ALA A 18 8.56 -5.54 -5.71
C ALA A 18 8.35 -4.10 -5.19
N PRO A 19 8.45 -3.06 -6.03
CA PRO A 19 8.20 -1.69 -5.59
C PRO A 19 6.75 -1.53 -5.13
N THR A 20 6.53 -1.05 -3.91
CA THR A 20 5.17 -0.71 -3.45
C THR A 20 4.67 0.53 -4.19
N GLY A 21 3.48 0.41 -4.76
CA GLY A 21 2.68 1.53 -5.27
C GLY A 21 1.61 1.93 -4.25
N GLY A 22 0.49 2.45 -4.77
CA GLY A 22 -0.65 2.87 -3.97
C GLY A 22 -0.68 4.38 -3.74
N GLU A 23 -1.43 4.77 -2.73
CA GLU A 23 -1.79 6.16 -2.47
C GLU A 23 -1.58 6.49 -0.98
N PHE A 24 -1.28 7.75 -0.71
CA PHE A 24 -1.20 8.28 0.65
C PHE A 24 -2.26 9.35 0.82
N VAL A 25 -2.91 9.36 1.98
CA VAL A 25 -3.72 10.49 2.43
C VAL A 25 -2.82 11.37 3.30
N SER A 26 -2.59 12.60 2.88
CA SER A 26 -1.73 13.55 3.60
C SER A 26 -2.46 14.84 3.93
N ILE A 27 -2.19 15.41 5.10
CA ILE A 27 -2.59 16.78 5.44
C ILE A 27 -1.37 17.68 5.18
N PRO A 28 -1.42 18.57 4.17
CA PRO A 28 -0.30 19.45 3.87
C PRO A 28 -0.08 20.47 4.98
N VAL A 29 1.14 21.01 5.09
CA VAL A 29 1.41 22.14 5.98
C VAL A 29 0.65 23.36 5.48
N GLN A 30 -0.15 23.96 6.34
CA GLN A 30 -0.99 25.13 6.07
C GLN A 30 -0.61 26.30 6.97
N SER A 31 -0.69 27.51 6.42
CA SER A 31 -0.57 28.76 7.18
C SER A 31 -1.82 29.04 8.03
N ASP A 32 -3.01 28.69 7.53
CA ASP A 32 -4.26 28.68 8.30
C ASP A 32 -4.46 27.32 8.99
N THR A 33 -4.10 27.24 10.26
CA THR A 33 -4.18 26.00 11.03
C THR A 33 -5.59 25.68 11.52
N ALA A 34 -6.57 26.59 11.38
CA ALA A 34 -7.93 26.34 11.85
C ALA A 34 -8.61 25.18 11.10
N ARG A 35 -8.12 24.83 9.90
CA ARG A 35 -8.63 23.73 9.07
C ARG A 35 -8.19 22.34 9.53
N TYR A 36 -7.11 22.23 10.31
CA TYR A 36 -6.54 20.94 10.67
C TYR A 36 -7.50 20.04 11.43
N ALA A 37 -8.37 20.60 12.30
CA ALA A 37 -9.36 19.80 13.01
C ALA A 37 -10.29 19.05 12.04
N THR A 38 -10.80 19.73 11.01
CA THR A 38 -11.64 19.11 9.98
C THR A 38 -10.84 18.17 9.09
N SER A 39 -9.62 18.55 8.67
CA SER A 39 -8.76 17.66 7.88
C SER A 39 -8.46 16.36 8.63
N GLN A 40 -8.19 16.43 9.94
CA GLN A 40 -7.97 15.25 10.78
C GLN A 40 -9.21 14.37 10.86
N GLN A 41 -10.41 14.95 10.98
CA GLN A 41 -11.67 14.18 10.95
C GLN A 41 -11.83 13.43 9.62
N LEU A 42 -11.53 14.08 8.49
CA LEU A 42 -11.63 13.45 7.17
C LEU A 42 -10.62 12.31 7.00
N VAL A 43 -9.35 12.54 7.35
CA VAL A 43 -8.33 11.48 7.28
C VAL A 43 -8.71 10.30 8.18
N THR A 44 -9.11 10.58 9.43
CA THR A 44 -9.54 9.54 10.39
C THR A 44 -10.73 8.73 9.86
N CYS A 45 -11.70 9.39 9.23
CA CYS A 45 -12.83 8.73 8.60
C CYS A 45 -12.36 7.80 7.49
N LEU A 46 -11.56 8.30 6.54
CA LEU A 46 -11.07 7.54 5.39
C LEU A 46 -10.17 6.36 5.81
N THR A 47 -9.36 6.52 6.86
CA THR A 47 -8.41 5.50 7.33
C THR A 47 -8.98 4.60 8.42
N SER A 48 -10.23 4.77 8.82
CA SER A 48 -10.89 3.83 9.74
C SER A 48 -10.99 2.45 9.09
N THR A 49 -11.01 1.39 9.90
CA THR A 49 -10.93 0.00 9.41
C THR A 49 -12.04 -0.30 8.40
N ASP A 50 -13.29 0.05 8.70
CA ASP A 50 -14.42 -0.32 7.85
C ASP A 50 -14.49 0.54 6.58
N ASN A 51 -14.25 1.85 6.67
CA ASN A 51 -14.19 2.70 5.47
C ASN A 51 -13.00 2.34 4.58
N SER A 52 -11.84 2.07 5.17
CA SER A 52 -10.67 1.59 4.42
C SER A 52 -10.98 0.27 3.72
N LEU A 53 -11.66 -0.68 4.38
CA LEU A 53 -12.07 -1.94 3.75
C LEU A 53 -13.00 -1.68 2.56
N THR A 54 -14.00 -0.82 2.72
CA THR A 54 -14.90 -0.45 1.63
C THR A 54 -14.11 0.12 0.45
N THR A 55 -13.28 1.14 0.69
CA THR A 55 -12.48 1.79 -0.37
C THR A 55 -11.54 0.80 -1.06
N THR A 56 -10.76 0.03 -0.31
CA THR A 56 -9.75 -0.87 -0.90
C THR A 56 -10.40 -2.00 -1.68
N THR A 57 -11.51 -2.55 -1.20
CA THR A 57 -12.27 -3.56 -1.94
C THR A 57 -12.92 -2.98 -3.21
N THR A 58 -13.50 -1.78 -3.15
CA THR A 58 -14.05 -1.11 -4.34
C THR A 58 -12.99 -0.84 -5.40
N LEU A 59 -11.78 -0.45 -4.99
CA LEU A 59 -10.68 -0.14 -5.90
C LEU A 59 -9.81 -1.35 -6.26
N SER A 60 -10.17 -2.54 -5.79
CA SER A 60 -9.36 -3.77 -5.97
C SER A 60 -7.91 -3.65 -5.43
N TYR A 61 -7.72 -2.87 -4.37
CA TYR A 61 -6.46 -2.73 -3.65
C TYR A 61 -6.34 -3.72 -2.50
N ILE A 62 -5.10 -4.09 -2.20
CA ILE A 62 -4.74 -4.69 -0.91
C ILE A 62 -4.57 -3.57 0.11
N ALA A 63 -5.27 -3.69 1.23
CA ALA A 63 -5.33 -2.63 2.22
C ALA A 63 -3.99 -2.38 2.92
N PRO A 64 -3.75 -1.15 3.41
CA PRO A 64 -2.47 -0.77 4.01
C PRO A 64 -2.29 -1.22 5.47
N THR A 65 -3.30 -1.86 6.09
CA THR A 65 -3.24 -2.33 7.48
C THR A 65 -3.57 -3.81 7.60
N GLU A 66 -2.91 -4.51 8.52
CA GLU A 66 -3.13 -5.94 8.75
C GLU A 66 -4.58 -6.25 9.15
N ALA A 67 -5.21 -5.37 9.95
CA ALA A 67 -6.60 -5.52 10.37
C ALA A 67 -7.56 -5.55 9.18
N VAL A 68 -7.36 -4.67 8.20
CA VAL A 68 -8.20 -4.63 6.99
C VAL A 68 -7.83 -5.78 6.05
N GLN A 69 -6.54 -6.11 5.90
CA GLN A 69 -6.11 -7.28 5.11
C GLN A 69 -6.72 -8.58 5.62
N ALA A 70 -6.80 -8.76 6.94
CA ALA A 70 -7.45 -9.93 7.55
C ALA A 70 -8.93 -10.02 7.13
N LYS A 71 -9.66 -8.90 7.18
CA LYS A 71 -11.06 -8.84 6.70
C LYS A 71 -11.15 -9.11 5.19
N GLN A 72 -10.22 -8.60 4.38
CA GLN A 72 -10.20 -8.86 2.94
C GLN A 72 -10.00 -10.35 2.64
N VAL A 73 -9.09 -11.03 3.35
CA VAL A 73 -8.84 -12.47 3.17
C VAL A 73 -10.00 -13.32 3.69
N GLU A 74 -10.67 -12.89 4.77
CA GLU A 74 -11.90 -13.53 5.25
C GLU A 74 -13.02 -13.45 4.18
N GLN A 75 -13.16 -12.30 3.52
CA GLN A 75 -14.15 -12.10 2.45
C GLN A 75 -13.77 -12.79 1.13
N ASN A 76 -12.48 -12.86 0.83
CA ASN A 76 -11.95 -13.51 -0.36
C ASN A 76 -10.57 -14.13 -0.08
N ALA A 77 -10.55 -15.44 0.15
CA ALA A 77 -9.34 -16.18 0.45
C ALA A 77 -8.29 -16.14 -0.67
N GLU A 78 -8.68 -15.87 -1.93
CA GLU A 78 -7.77 -15.73 -3.06
C GLU A 78 -6.87 -14.50 -2.93
N LEU A 79 -7.25 -13.51 -2.11
CA LEU A 79 -6.43 -12.33 -1.84
C LEU A 79 -5.19 -12.62 -0.99
N LYS A 80 -5.11 -13.80 -0.36
CA LYS A 80 -3.99 -14.17 0.53
C LYS A 80 -2.64 -14.06 -0.17
N VAL A 81 -2.54 -14.49 -1.43
CA VAL A 81 -1.27 -14.41 -2.18
C VAL A 81 -0.81 -12.97 -2.40
N TRP A 82 -1.76 -12.04 -2.60
CA TRP A 82 -1.48 -10.62 -2.77
C TRP A 82 -1.10 -9.94 -1.45
N VAL A 83 -1.75 -10.31 -0.34
CA VAL A 83 -1.35 -9.87 1.01
C VAL A 83 0.10 -10.26 1.31
N GLU A 84 0.49 -11.51 1.03
CA GLU A 84 1.87 -11.94 1.22
C GLU A 84 2.85 -11.25 0.25
N ALA A 85 2.43 -10.98 -0.99
CA ALA A 85 3.24 -10.20 -1.94
C ALA A 85 3.47 -8.76 -1.46
N VAL A 86 2.46 -8.09 -0.92
CA VAL A 86 2.57 -6.73 -0.37
C VAL A 86 3.46 -6.69 0.87
N LYS A 87 3.41 -7.70 1.74
CA LYS A 87 4.32 -7.79 2.91
C LYS A 87 5.80 -7.91 2.51
N ALA A 88 6.08 -8.57 1.37
CA ALA A 88 7.43 -8.68 0.84
C ALA A 88 7.88 -7.48 0.00
N ALA A 89 6.92 -6.65 -0.44
CA ALA A 89 7.18 -5.48 -1.27
C ALA A 89 7.90 -4.37 -0.51
N LYS A 90 8.49 -3.43 -1.26
CA LYS A 90 9.37 -2.39 -0.73
C LYS A 90 9.13 -1.03 -1.34
N GLY A 91 9.11 0.01 -0.51
CA GLY A 91 9.04 1.39 -0.97
C GLY A 91 10.28 1.78 -1.78
N ARG A 92 10.08 2.52 -2.86
CA ARG A 92 11.16 3.05 -3.71
C ARG A 92 12.18 3.87 -2.92
N THR A 93 11.73 4.59 -1.89
CA THR A 93 12.57 5.44 -1.04
C THR A 93 12.99 4.77 0.27
N SER A 94 12.66 3.48 0.47
CA SER A 94 13.07 2.68 1.64
C SER A 94 14.60 2.46 1.68
N ASP A 95 15.11 1.70 2.66
CA ASP A 95 16.56 1.48 2.87
C ASP A 95 17.39 2.75 3.00
N ASN A 96 16.82 3.79 3.60
CA ASN A 96 17.49 5.08 3.76
C ASN A 96 17.89 5.74 2.42
N LEU A 97 17.23 5.37 1.30
CA LEU A 97 17.42 6.05 0.03
C LEU A 97 16.83 7.46 0.08
N GLY A 98 15.57 7.61 0.50
CA GLY A 98 14.91 8.91 0.58
C GLY A 98 15.06 9.71 -0.72
N THR A 99 15.54 10.95 -0.59
CA THR A 99 15.79 11.86 -1.73
C THR A 99 16.94 11.42 -2.65
N LYS A 100 17.69 10.36 -2.30
CA LYS A 100 18.72 9.77 -3.18
C LYS A 100 18.14 8.83 -4.24
N TYR A 101 16.87 8.42 -4.10
CA TYR A 101 16.24 7.48 -5.03
C TYR A 101 16.27 7.92 -6.51
N PRO A 102 15.98 9.19 -6.88
CA PRO A 102 15.99 9.61 -8.27
C PRO A 102 17.29 9.26 -9.01
N LYS A 103 18.45 9.56 -8.42
CA LYS A 103 19.78 9.26 -8.99
C LYS A 103 19.99 7.77 -9.31
N ILE A 104 19.31 6.88 -8.58
CA ILE A 104 19.40 5.42 -8.75
C ILE A 104 18.41 4.94 -9.81
N SER A 105 17.23 5.56 -9.90
CA SER A 105 16.20 5.18 -10.88
C SER A 105 16.43 5.76 -12.27
N GLU A 106 17.15 6.88 -12.39
CA GLU A 106 17.42 7.55 -13.67
C GLU A 106 17.95 6.59 -14.76
N PRO A 107 18.94 5.71 -14.54
CA PRO A 107 19.42 4.84 -15.64
C PRO A 107 18.44 3.78 -16.14
N MET A 108 17.26 3.63 -15.52
CA MET A 108 16.27 2.61 -15.84
C MET A 108 15.19 3.10 -16.82
N TRP A 109 15.25 4.37 -17.25
CA TRP A 109 14.33 4.97 -18.24
C TRP A 109 14.94 5.08 -19.64
#